data_AF-A0A3B8XB84-F1
#
_entry.id   AF-A0A3B8XB84-F1
#
_cell.length_a   1.000
_cell.length_b   1.000
_cell.length_c   1.000
_cell.angle_alpha   90.00
_cell.angle_beta   90.00
_cell.angle_gamma   90.00
#
_symmetry.space_group_name_H-M   'P 1'
#
loop_
_entity.id
_entity.type
_entity.pdbx_description
1 polymer ?
#
loop_
_entity_poly.entity_id
_entity_poly.type
_entity_poly.pdbx_seq_one_letter_code
_entity_poly.pdbx_strand_id
1 'polypeptide(L)'
;MHADARSSRSSLADTDIVLARQLRNRSSAPDRVPSGGHDAGEPLTGALSPFEVLFEADLPSYALPHELNRLYGRLGFADRVVYSNFVSSVDGVVTFGSGVSAGSVISGKNPADRFLMGLLRACADAVVIGVGTLRATPGHLWTPAHVCPDFATEFATLRNTLRRSPEPRLVILSNRGQLDFDHPALKGALVITTKDGAKRCSSRVPSSCEVITLGTGKAVDIKRAFAEMTRVGYEVVLTEGGPHVMGELIKSRLLDEMFLTLSPVIAGRDKEHRLGMVEGVELLPRIPVWSRLRSARRHGDYLFLRYALPR
;
A
#
# COMPACT_ATOMS: atom_id res chain seq x y z
N MET A 1 -18.32 -12.98 -19.81
CA MET A 1 -17.23 -12.55 -20.71
C MET A 1 -17.88 -12.05 -21.99
N HIS A 2 -17.92 -10.74 -22.20
CA HIS A 2 -18.35 -10.18 -23.49
C HIS A 2 -17.15 -10.15 -24.43
N ALA A 3 -17.35 -10.64 -25.65
CA ALA A 3 -16.33 -10.95 -26.65
C ALA A 3 -15.87 -9.72 -27.48
N ASP A 4 -16.10 -8.49 -27.02
CA ASP A 4 -15.87 -7.28 -27.83
C ASP A 4 -14.64 -6.45 -27.39
N ALA A 5 -13.81 -6.95 -26.47
CA ALA A 5 -12.62 -6.22 -26.02
C ALA A 5 -11.39 -6.34 -26.98
N ARG A 6 -11.60 -6.78 -28.23
CA ARG A 6 -10.53 -6.86 -29.24
C ARG A 6 -11.02 -6.42 -30.63
N SER A 7 -11.24 -5.13 -30.79
CA SER A 7 -11.11 -4.49 -32.10
C SER A 7 -10.75 -3.03 -31.91
N SER A 8 -9.57 -2.64 -32.39
CA SER A 8 -9.19 -1.23 -32.54
C SER A 8 -9.25 -0.88 -34.03
N ARG A 9 -9.86 0.27 -34.30
CA ARG A 9 -10.00 0.99 -35.60
C ARG A 9 -11.25 0.69 -36.43
N SER A 10 -12.29 1.49 -36.19
CA SER A 10 -13.07 2.11 -37.26
C SER A 10 -13.60 3.47 -36.79
N SER A 11 -13.50 4.51 -37.61
CA SER A 11 -14.12 5.81 -37.33
C SER A 11 -15.62 5.63 -37.12
N LEU A 12 -16.16 6.17 -36.04
CA LEU A 12 -17.59 6.31 -35.85
C LEU A 12 -18.10 7.29 -36.92
N ALA A 13 -18.56 6.74 -38.05
CA ALA A 13 -19.34 7.49 -39.02
C ALA A 13 -20.77 7.54 -38.50
N ASP A 14 -21.26 8.76 -38.31
CA ASP A 14 -22.64 9.11 -37.97
C ASP A 14 -23.65 8.33 -38.84
N THR A 15 -24.51 7.54 -38.20
CA THR A 15 -25.85 7.24 -38.70
C THR A 15 -26.66 6.60 -37.58
N ASP A 16 -27.31 7.43 -36.75
CA ASP A 16 -28.59 7.10 -36.06
C ASP A 16 -29.16 8.33 -35.30
N ILE A 17 -29.10 9.51 -35.92
CA ILE A 17 -29.73 10.74 -35.41
C ILE A 17 -31.21 10.78 -35.82
N VAL A 18 -32.05 9.86 -35.34
CA VAL A 18 -33.52 10.06 -35.45
C VAL A 18 -34.32 9.58 -34.22
N LEU A 19 -33.84 8.61 -33.43
CA LEU A 19 -34.64 8.05 -32.33
C LEU A 19 -34.43 8.71 -30.95
N ALA A 20 -33.48 9.63 -30.79
CA ALA A 20 -33.16 10.23 -29.48
C ALA A 20 -34.10 11.37 -29.02
N ARG A 21 -35.13 11.75 -29.79
CA ARG A 21 -35.90 12.99 -29.53
C ARG A 21 -37.06 12.86 -28.54
N GLN A 22 -37.36 11.68 -28.00
CA GLN A 22 -38.56 11.46 -27.15
C GLN A 22 -38.29 11.04 -25.69
N LEU A 23 -37.12 11.35 -25.13
CA LEU A 23 -36.87 11.21 -23.68
C LEU A 23 -36.34 12.52 -23.07
N ARG A 24 -36.96 13.66 -23.42
CA ARG A 24 -36.74 14.94 -22.74
C ARG A 24 -37.59 15.03 -21.47
N ASN A 25 -37.21 14.23 -20.48
CA ASN A 25 -37.42 14.45 -19.06
C ASN A 25 -36.31 13.69 -18.32
N ARG A 26 -35.06 13.99 -18.68
CA ARG A 26 -33.88 13.45 -18.00
C ARG A 26 -33.25 14.57 -17.18
N SER A 27 -32.91 14.22 -15.94
CA SER A 27 -32.13 15.01 -14.98
C SER A 27 -31.04 15.81 -15.69
N SER A 28 -30.77 17.03 -15.21
CA SER A 28 -29.62 17.82 -15.65
C SER A 28 -28.39 16.92 -15.75
N ALA A 29 -27.65 17.06 -16.86
CA ALA A 29 -26.36 16.39 -17.01
C ALA A 29 -25.53 16.63 -15.73
N PRO A 30 -24.80 15.63 -15.21
CA PRO A 30 -23.99 15.82 -14.03
C PRO A 30 -23.07 17.03 -14.24
N ASP A 31 -22.97 17.87 -13.21
CA ASP A 31 -22.08 19.03 -13.23
C ASP A 31 -20.67 18.54 -13.60
N ARG A 32 -20.10 19.11 -14.67
CA ARG A 32 -18.74 18.78 -15.06
C ARG A 32 -17.83 19.21 -13.92
N VAL A 33 -17.13 18.24 -13.32
CA VAL A 33 -16.11 18.53 -12.31
C VAL A 33 -15.03 19.40 -12.98
N PRO A 34 -14.76 20.61 -12.48
CA PRO A 34 -13.70 21.45 -13.01
C PRO A 34 -12.38 20.69 -13.00
N SER A 35 -11.56 20.83 -14.04
CA SER A 35 -10.21 20.26 -14.09
C SER A 35 -9.30 20.99 -13.11
N GLY A 36 -9.39 20.67 -11.83
CA GLY A 36 -8.48 21.13 -10.80
C GLY A 36 -7.18 20.34 -10.88
N GLY A 37 -6.16 20.91 -11.50
CA GLY A 37 -4.79 20.50 -11.20
C GLY A 37 -4.53 20.79 -9.73
N HIS A 38 -4.16 19.80 -8.94
CA HIS A 38 -3.60 20.06 -7.63
C HIS A 38 -2.30 20.84 -7.84
N ASP A 39 -2.34 22.15 -7.66
CA ASP A 39 -1.14 22.98 -7.60
C ASP A 39 -0.25 22.44 -6.47
N ALA A 40 0.84 21.79 -6.88
CA ALA A 40 1.90 21.37 -6.01
C ALA A 40 2.68 22.61 -5.55
N GLY A 41 2.14 23.37 -4.59
CA GLY A 41 2.74 24.65 -4.22
C GLY A 41 2.34 25.28 -2.89
N GLU A 42 1.26 24.87 -2.23
CA GLU A 42 0.97 25.43 -0.90
C GLU A 42 1.75 24.70 0.21
N PRO A 43 2.51 25.43 1.05
CA PRO A 43 3.07 24.87 2.27
C PRO A 43 1.93 24.27 3.11
N LEU A 44 2.15 23.07 3.65
CA LEU A 44 1.27 22.45 4.64
C LEU A 44 1.39 23.20 5.98
N THR A 45 0.86 24.42 6.04
CA THR A 45 0.55 25.12 7.29
C THR A 45 -0.96 25.17 7.55
N GLY A 46 -1.73 24.33 6.85
CA GLY A 46 -3.13 24.03 7.18
C GLY A 46 -3.20 22.74 7.98
N ALA A 47 -3.67 22.80 9.24
CA ALA A 47 -3.91 21.63 10.07
C ALA A 47 -4.75 20.59 9.31
N LEU A 48 -4.24 19.36 9.18
CA LEU A 48 -4.97 18.24 8.57
C LEU A 48 -6.37 18.16 9.22
N SER A 49 -7.42 18.09 8.40
CA SER A 49 -8.77 17.95 8.94
C SER A 49 -9.05 16.49 9.33
N PRO A 50 -9.96 16.23 10.28
CA PRO A 50 -10.33 14.87 10.62
C PRO A 50 -10.90 14.09 9.44
N PHE A 51 -10.65 12.80 9.42
CA PHE A 51 -11.24 11.87 8.47
C PHE A 51 -12.73 11.72 8.78
N GLU A 52 -13.58 11.90 7.77
CA GLU A 52 -15.00 11.62 7.88
C GLU A 52 -15.20 10.10 7.96
N VAL A 53 -15.94 9.63 8.97
CA VAL A 53 -16.24 8.21 9.14
C VAL A 53 -17.49 7.88 8.32
N LEU A 54 -17.33 7.12 7.24
CA LEU A 54 -18.46 6.65 6.42
C LEU A 54 -19.02 5.33 6.93
N PHE A 55 -18.14 4.46 7.44
CA PHE A 55 -18.50 3.15 8.00
C PHE A 55 -17.40 2.69 8.96
N GLU A 56 -17.79 2.11 10.10
CA GLU A 56 -16.85 1.49 11.04
C GLU A 56 -17.54 0.32 11.75
N ALA A 57 -16.97 -0.87 11.60
CA ALA A 57 -17.37 -2.06 12.37
C ALA A 57 -16.75 -2.01 13.77
N ASP A 58 -17.22 -2.88 14.67
CA ASP A 58 -16.52 -3.05 15.95
C ASP A 58 -15.13 -3.68 15.72
N LEU A 59 -14.12 -2.95 16.17
CA LEU A 59 -12.72 -3.17 15.87
C LEU A 59 -11.89 -2.94 17.14
N PRO A 60 -10.78 -3.67 17.31
CA PRO A 60 -9.80 -3.36 18.34
C PRO A 60 -9.37 -1.89 18.25
N SER A 61 -9.14 -1.28 19.41
CA SER A 61 -8.71 0.12 19.49
C SER A 61 -7.54 0.23 20.44
N TYR A 62 -6.49 0.89 20.00
CA TYR A 62 -5.40 1.31 20.85
C TYR A 62 -5.75 2.61 21.58
N ALA A 63 -5.04 2.87 22.67
CA ALA A 63 -5.03 4.19 23.30
C ALA A 63 -4.14 5.14 22.47
N LEU A 64 -4.72 5.73 21.43
CA LEU A 64 -4.02 6.66 20.55
C LEU A 64 -3.75 8.01 21.29
N PRO A 65 -2.59 8.65 21.04
CA PRO A 65 -2.40 10.07 21.37
C PRO A 65 -3.57 10.92 20.90
N HIS A 66 -3.91 11.96 21.67
CA HIS A 66 -5.11 12.78 21.45
C HIS A 66 -5.25 13.23 19.99
N GLU A 67 -4.16 13.70 19.39
CA GLU A 67 -4.21 14.26 18.05
C GLU A 67 -4.39 13.20 16.94
N LEU A 68 -3.77 12.02 17.10
CA LEU A 68 -4.00 10.90 16.18
C LEU A 68 -5.46 10.40 16.28
N ASN A 69 -6.01 10.36 17.49
CA ASN A 69 -7.40 9.99 17.72
C ASN A 69 -8.38 11.06 17.17
N ARG A 70 -8.06 12.35 17.34
CA ARG A 70 -8.88 13.46 16.81
C ARG A 70 -8.97 13.41 15.30
N LEU A 71 -7.87 13.09 14.62
CA LEU A 71 -7.79 13.09 13.16
C LEU A 71 -8.35 11.81 12.55
N TYR A 72 -7.90 10.65 13.01
CA TYR A 72 -8.28 9.38 12.39
C TYR A 72 -9.49 8.73 13.03
N GLY A 73 -9.72 8.96 14.33
CA GLY A 73 -10.62 8.15 15.15
C GLY A 73 -9.96 6.84 15.60
N ARG A 74 -10.77 5.80 15.80
CA ARG A 74 -10.31 4.50 16.32
C ARG A 74 -9.37 3.79 15.34
N LEU A 75 -8.27 3.27 15.87
CA LEU A 75 -7.39 2.33 15.18
C LEU A 75 -6.78 1.37 16.18
N GLY A 76 -6.70 0.10 15.80
CA GLY A 76 -6.10 -0.96 16.59
C GLY A 76 -6.14 -2.28 15.82
N PHE A 77 -5.36 -3.24 16.30
CA PHE A 77 -5.22 -4.55 15.71
C PHE A 77 -5.32 -5.64 16.78
N ALA A 78 -5.47 -6.90 16.33
CA ALA A 78 -5.25 -8.04 17.20
C ALA A 78 -3.76 -8.15 17.60
N ASP A 79 -3.47 -8.91 18.66
CA ASP A 79 -2.11 -9.10 19.18
C ASP A 79 -1.14 -9.63 18.11
N ARG A 80 -1.66 -10.44 17.18
CA ARG A 80 -0.97 -10.93 16.00
C ARG A 80 -1.75 -10.57 14.75
N VAL A 81 -1.13 -9.84 13.84
CA VAL A 81 -1.75 -9.44 12.57
C VAL A 81 -0.70 -9.21 11.49
N VAL A 82 -1.03 -9.60 10.27
CA VAL A 82 -0.34 -9.11 9.06
C VAL A 82 -1.32 -8.24 8.29
N TYR A 83 -0.97 -6.99 8.09
CA TYR A 83 -1.80 -6.03 7.35
C TYR A 83 -1.01 -5.35 6.25
N SER A 84 -1.68 -4.99 5.17
CA SER A 84 -1.06 -4.27 4.05
C SER A 84 -1.54 -2.83 3.99
N ASN A 85 -0.72 -1.95 3.41
CA ASN A 85 -1.14 -0.61 3.02
C ASN A 85 -0.81 -0.35 1.54
N PHE A 86 -1.81 0.03 0.75
CA PHE A 86 -1.69 0.35 -0.67
C PHE A 86 -2.49 1.60 -1.02
N VAL A 87 -2.06 2.28 -2.08
CA VAL A 87 -2.87 3.28 -2.80
C VAL A 87 -3.13 2.78 -4.21
N SER A 88 -4.35 3.00 -4.70
CA SER A 88 -4.78 2.64 -6.07
C SER A 88 -5.46 3.82 -6.75
N SER A 89 -5.29 3.91 -8.07
CA SER A 89 -6.20 4.66 -8.93
C SER A 89 -7.60 4.04 -8.93
N VAL A 90 -8.61 4.79 -9.39
CA VAL A 90 -9.99 4.30 -9.55
C VAL A 90 -10.06 3.05 -10.44
N ASP A 91 -9.22 3.00 -11.48
CA ASP A 91 -9.13 1.89 -12.42
C ASP A 91 -8.11 0.79 -12.01
N GLY A 92 -7.75 0.74 -10.73
CA GLY A 92 -7.04 -0.39 -10.12
C GLY A 92 -5.53 -0.45 -10.40
N VAL A 93 -4.88 0.65 -10.78
CA VAL A 93 -3.43 0.72 -10.94
C VAL A 93 -2.79 1.13 -9.62
N VAL A 94 -1.78 0.38 -9.17
CA VAL A 94 -1.00 0.68 -7.96
C VAL A 94 0.47 0.95 -8.26
N THR A 95 0.96 0.52 -9.42
CA THR A 95 2.36 0.71 -9.81
C THR A 95 2.49 0.99 -11.30
N PHE A 96 3.29 2.00 -11.63
CA PHE A 96 3.80 2.28 -12.98
C PHE A 96 5.09 1.49 -13.15
N GLY A 97 5.27 0.81 -14.29
CA GLY A 97 6.37 -0.12 -14.54
C GLY A 97 7.74 0.32 -14.03
N SER A 98 8.49 1.11 -14.82
CA SER A 98 9.86 1.51 -14.46
C SER A 98 9.99 3.02 -14.27
N GLY A 99 10.61 3.43 -13.15
CA GLY A 99 11.29 4.73 -13.03
C GLY A 99 10.78 5.69 -11.94
N VAL A 100 9.51 5.60 -11.51
CA VAL A 100 8.95 6.53 -10.53
C VAL A 100 8.19 5.78 -9.43
N SER A 101 8.27 6.29 -8.20
CA SER A 101 7.40 5.89 -7.09
C SER A 101 5.94 6.14 -7.47
N ALA A 102 5.29 5.11 -7.97
CA ALA A 102 3.90 5.20 -8.41
C ALA A 102 2.96 5.57 -7.27
N GLY A 103 3.27 5.19 -6.03
CA GLY A 103 2.44 5.51 -4.87
C GLY A 103 2.32 7.01 -4.61
N SER A 104 3.41 7.79 -4.72
CA SER A 104 3.35 9.24 -4.48
C SER A 104 2.62 9.99 -5.60
N VAL A 105 2.74 9.51 -6.84
CA VAL A 105 2.04 10.08 -7.99
C VAL A 105 0.55 9.72 -7.96
N ILE A 106 0.20 8.46 -7.69
CA ILE A 106 -1.20 8.01 -7.62
C ILE A 106 -1.90 8.68 -6.43
N SER A 107 -1.26 8.76 -5.26
CA SER A 107 -1.82 9.49 -4.12
C SER A 107 -1.85 11.01 -4.33
N GLY A 108 -1.15 11.56 -5.31
CA GLY A 108 -0.98 13.02 -5.44
C GLY A 108 -0.25 13.64 -4.25
N LYS A 109 0.60 12.87 -3.56
CA LYS A 109 1.24 13.24 -2.29
C LYS A 109 0.24 13.74 -1.23
N ASN A 110 -1.00 13.23 -1.26
CA ASN A 110 -2.08 13.67 -0.39
C ASN A 110 -1.66 13.60 1.10
N PRO A 111 -1.83 14.69 1.88
CA PRO A 111 -1.43 14.72 3.29
C PRO A 111 -2.12 13.69 4.17
N ALA A 112 -3.40 13.40 3.93
CA ALA A 112 -4.16 12.40 4.68
C ALA A 112 -3.65 10.97 4.39
N ASP A 113 -3.30 10.66 3.14
CA ASP A 113 -2.67 9.38 2.78
C ASP A 113 -1.30 9.19 3.44
N ARG A 114 -0.47 10.25 3.42
CA ARG A 114 0.84 10.25 4.10
C ARG A 114 0.71 10.12 5.61
N PHE A 115 -0.27 10.80 6.20
CA PHE A 115 -0.60 10.69 7.61
C PHE A 115 -1.01 9.26 7.99
N LEU A 116 -1.94 8.66 7.22
CA LEU A 116 -2.37 7.28 7.47
C LEU A 116 -1.21 6.30 7.31
N MET A 117 -0.36 6.48 6.29
CA MET A 117 0.85 5.65 6.11
C MET A 117 1.78 5.76 7.32
N GLY A 118 2.01 6.98 7.84
CA GLY A 118 2.78 7.20 9.06
C GLY A 118 2.16 6.51 10.28
N LEU A 119 0.86 6.66 10.47
CA LEU A 119 0.10 6.04 11.56
C LEU A 119 0.15 4.50 11.52
N LEU A 120 -0.01 3.91 10.32
CA LEU A 120 0.07 2.45 10.13
C LEU A 120 1.47 1.92 10.38
N ARG A 121 2.53 2.64 9.96
CA ARG A 121 3.92 2.30 10.29
C ARG A 121 4.19 2.43 11.79
N ALA A 122 3.60 3.42 12.46
CA ALA A 122 3.75 3.62 13.89
C ALA A 122 3.15 2.45 14.69
N CYS A 123 2.11 1.79 14.19
CA CYS A 123 1.53 0.61 14.83
C CYS A 123 2.36 -0.68 14.68
N ALA A 124 3.26 -0.75 13.69
CA ALA A 124 3.94 -1.97 13.29
C ALA A 124 5.20 -2.29 14.13
N ASP A 125 5.47 -3.58 14.35
CA ASP A 125 6.78 -4.09 14.74
C ASP A 125 7.78 -4.00 13.58
N ALA A 126 7.31 -4.39 12.39
CA ALA A 126 8.11 -4.47 11.18
C ALA A 126 7.32 -4.01 9.95
N VAL A 127 8.04 -3.43 8.99
CA VAL A 127 7.51 -3.07 7.66
C VAL A 127 8.18 -3.94 6.61
N VAL A 128 7.41 -4.76 5.91
CA VAL A 128 7.87 -5.70 4.89
C VAL A 128 7.69 -5.11 3.51
N ILE A 129 8.76 -5.07 2.74
CA ILE A 129 8.76 -4.67 1.34
C ILE A 129 9.44 -5.71 0.43
N GLY A 130 9.05 -5.75 -0.83
CA GLY A 130 9.83 -6.41 -1.88
C GLY A 130 10.95 -5.51 -2.40
N VAL A 131 12.03 -6.13 -2.90
CA VAL A 131 13.16 -5.39 -3.53
C VAL A 131 12.75 -4.52 -4.71
N GLY A 132 11.65 -4.84 -5.41
CA GLY A 132 11.09 -3.99 -6.45
C GLY A 132 10.65 -2.62 -5.91
N THR A 133 9.99 -2.61 -4.76
CA THR A 133 9.55 -1.39 -4.07
C THR A 133 10.75 -0.57 -3.63
N LEU A 134 11.77 -1.21 -3.03
CA LEU A 134 13.01 -0.54 -2.62
C LEU A 134 13.64 0.24 -3.79
N ARG A 135 13.77 -0.40 -4.96
CA ARG A 135 14.36 0.22 -6.16
C ARG A 135 13.50 1.34 -6.74
N ALA A 136 12.19 1.28 -6.59
CA ALA A 136 11.26 2.27 -7.13
C ALA A 136 11.21 3.56 -6.29
N THR A 137 11.78 3.57 -5.09
CA THR A 137 11.72 4.71 -4.16
C THR A 137 13.09 5.10 -3.61
N PRO A 138 14.01 5.62 -4.46
CA PRO A 138 15.36 5.99 -4.01
C PRO A 138 15.33 6.97 -2.85
N GLY A 139 16.11 6.69 -1.80
CA GLY A 139 16.27 7.57 -0.63
C GLY A 139 15.10 7.54 0.37
N HIS A 140 14.03 6.79 0.09
CA HIS A 140 12.86 6.71 0.96
C HIS A 140 13.15 5.86 2.20
N LEU A 141 12.70 6.32 3.37
CA LEU A 141 12.77 5.56 4.62
C LEU A 141 11.37 5.08 5.04
N TRP A 142 11.27 3.83 5.49
CA TRP A 142 10.02 3.20 5.94
C TRP A 142 9.70 3.50 7.40
N THR A 143 10.04 4.69 7.86
CA THR A 143 9.74 5.15 9.23
C THR A 143 8.49 6.04 9.23
N PRO A 144 7.78 6.15 10.37
CA PRO A 144 6.61 7.04 10.48
C PRO A 144 6.97 8.52 10.23
N ALA A 145 8.05 8.99 10.86
CA ALA A 145 8.49 10.38 10.78
C ALA A 145 8.96 10.78 9.37
N HIS A 146 9.50 9.85 8.57
CA HIS A 146 9.93 10.18 7.20
C HIS A 146 8.74 10.47 6.27
N VAL A 147 7.62 9.74 6.42
CA VAL A 147 6.46 9.96 5.55
C VAL A 147 5.55 11.09 6.03
N CYS A 148 5.50 11.36 7.33
CA CYS A 148 4.68 12.45 7.86
C CYS A 148 5.40 13.11 9.04
N PRO A 149 6.37 14.01 8.77
CA PRO A 149 7.26 14.57 9.79
C PRO A 149 6.52 15.43 10.81
N ASP A 150 5.42 16.08 10.42
CA ASP A 150 4.63 16.96 11.30
C ASP A 150 3.99 16.21 12.48
N PHE A 151 3.87 14.88 12.38
CA PHE A 151 3.32 14.00 13.42
C PHE A 151 4.36 13.07 14.05
N ALA A 152 5.66 13.36 13.88
CA ALA A 152 6.74 12.49 14.37
C ALA A 152 6.68 12.26 15.89
N THR A 153 6.34 13.30 16.66
CA THR A 153 6.22 13.23 18.12
C THR A 153 5.07 12.33 18.55
N GLU A 154 3.92 12.46 17.89
CA GLU A 154 2.72 11.68 18.12
C GLU A 154 2.96 10.21 17.77
N PHE A 155 3.62 9.94 16.65
CA PHE A 155 3.99 8.57 16.27
C PHE A 155 4.97 7.94 17.26
N ALA A 156 5.98 8.68 17.72
CA ALA A 156 6.91 8.20 18.75
C ALA A 156 6.17 7.90 20.07
N THR A 157 5.25 8.79 20.46
CA THR A 157 4.40 8.59 21.65
C THR A 157 3.53 7.34 21.52
N LEU A 158 2.89 7.13 20.37
CA LEU A 158 2.10 5.94 20.10
C LEU A 158 2.95 4.67 20.20
N ARG A 159 4.14 4.66 19.61
CA ARG A 159 5.05 3.50 19.68
C ARG A 159 5.46 3.17 21.10
N ASN A 160 5.75 4.19 21.91
CA ASN A 160 6.06 3.99 23.33
C ASN A 160 4.87 3.42 24.11
N THR A 161 3.66 3.94 23.89
CA THR A 161 2.42 3.41 24.50
C THR A 161 2.18 1.95 24.13
N LEU A 162 2.45 1.58 22.87
CA LEU A 162 2.36 0.21 22.37
C LEU A 162 3.57 -0.67 22.75
N ARG A 163 4.54 -0.13 23.50
CA ARG A 163 5.79 -0.81 23.90
C ARG A 163 6.58 -1.36 22.71
N ARG A 164 6.58 -0.63 21.59
CA ARG A 164 7.31 -0.97 20.37
C ARG A 164 8.69 -0.29 20.38
N SER A 165 9.64 -0.82 19.62
CA SER A 165 10.94 -0.16 19.40
C SER A 165 10.77 1.24 18.81
N PRO A 166 11.73 2.17 18.95
CA PRO A 166 11.58 3.55 18.46
C PRO A 166 11.17 3.66 16.98
N GLU A 167 11.67 2.76 16.13
CA GLU A 167 11.28 2.63 14.72
C GLU A 167 10.87 1.18 14.41
N PRO A 168 9.97 0.95 13.45
CA PRO A 168 9.67 -0.41 13.00
C PRO A 168 10.87 -0.98 12.22
N ARG A 169 11.11 -2.29 12.35
CA ARG A 169 12.17 -2.94 11.57
C ARG A 169 11.78 -2.99 10.10
N LEU A 170 12.60 -2.43 9.21
CA LEU A 170 12.43 -2.66 7.77
C LEU A 170 12.89 -4.08 7.41
N VAL A 171 12.02 -4.84 6.76
CA VAL A 171 12.30 -6.18 6.24
C VAL A 171 12.18 -6.17 4.71
N ILE A 172 13.23 -6.60 4.02
CA ILE A 172 13.31 -6.57 2.56
C ILE A 172 13.35 -8.00 2.03
N LEU A 173 12.35 -8.37 1.22
CA LEU A 173 12.27 -9.65 0.54
C LEU A 173 12.96 -9.54 -0.84
N SER A 174 13.94 -10.40 -1.08
CA SER A 174 14.66 -10.44 -2.37
C SER A 174 15.01 -11.87 -2.77
N ASN A 175 14.46 -12.37 -3.88
CA ASN A 175 14.81 -13.70 -4.36
C ASN A 175 16.27 -13.80 -4.83
N ARG A 176 16.82 -12.71 -5.39
CA ARG A 176 18.13 -12.70 -6.05
C ARG A 176 19.20 -11.93 -5.28
N GLY A 177 18.89 -11.30 -4.15
CA GLY A 177 19.83 -10.42 -3.43
C GLY A 177 20.30 -9.22 -4.25
N GLN A 178 19.57 -8.82 -5.29
CA GLN A 178 19.90 -7.68 -6.16
C GLN A 178 19.36 -6.39 -5.55
N LEU A 179 20.05 -5.91 -4.52
CA LEU A 179 19.74 -4.67 -3.80
C LEU A 179 20.53 -3.51 -4.40
N ASP A 180 20.02 -2.29 -4.22
CA ASP A 180 20.83 -1.09 -4.25
C ASP A 180 21.51 -0.95 -2.89
N PHE A 181 22.81 -1.24 -2.84
CA PHE A 181 23.55 -1.35 -1.58
C PHE A 181 23.83 0.01 -0.92
N ASP A 182 23.73 1.08 -1.68
CA ASP A 182 23.89 2.46 -1.19
C ASP A 182 22.58 3.05 -0.68
N HIS A 183 21.47 2.33 -0.85
CA HIS A 183 20.16 2.79 -0.40
C HIS A 183 20.15 2.97 1.12
N PRO A 184 19.84 4.17 1.64
CA PRO A 184 20.00 4.49 3.07
C PRO A 184 19.14 3.60 3.98
N ALA A 185 17.99 3.14 3.47
CA ALA A 185 17.11 2.23 4.19
C ALA A 185 17.73 0.86 4.52
N LEU A 186 18.86 0.46 3.91
CA LEU A 186 19.53 -0.80 4.28
C LEU A 186 20.19 -0.74 5.66
N LYS A 187 20.50 0.45 6.18
CA LYS A 187 21.08 0.60 7.51
C LYS A 187 20.06 0.13 8.55
N GLY A 188 20.40 -0.93 9.30
CA GLY A 188 19.50 -1.52 10.30
C GLY A 188 18.38 -2.40 9.73
N ALA A 189 18.28 -2.57 8.41
CA ALA A 189 17.27 -3.43 7.80
C ALA A 189 17.60 -4.93 7.97
N LEU A 190 16.56 -5.76 7.85
CA LEU A 190 16.67 -7.20 7.70
C LEU A 190 16.38 -7.59 6.25
N VAL A 191 17.32 -8.23 5.58
CA VAL A 191 17.15 -8.78 4.23
C VAL A 191 16.85 -10.27 4.34
N ILE A 192 15.68 -10.69 3.87
CA ILE A 192 15.34 -12.11 3.73
C ILE A 192 15.51 -12.49 2.25
N THR A 193 16.38 -13.46 2.01
CA THR A 193 16.80 -13.83 0.65
C THR A 193 17.07 -15.32 0.51
N THR A 194 17.27 -15.79 -0.72
CA THR A 194 17.67 -17.18 -0.99
C THR A 194 19.16 -17.39 -0.71
N LYS A 195 19.61 -18.65 -0.67
CA LYS A 195 21.04 -18.97 -0.50
C LYS A 195 21.93 -18.28 -1.54
N ASP A 196 21.51 -18.24 -2.80
CA ASP A 196 22.27 -17.59 -3.85
C ASP A 196 22.17 -16.06 -3.79
N GLY A 197 21.05 -15.52 -3.31
CA GLY A 197 20.93 -14.09 -3.04
C GLY A 197 21.82 -13.65 -1.88
N ALA A 198 21.93 -14.43 -0.80
CA ALA A 198 22.79 -14.15 0.34
C ALA A 198 24.27 -14.04 -0.06
N LYS A 199 24.76 -14.93 -0.94
CA LYS A 199 26.12 -14.85 -1.52
C LYS A 199 26.39 -13.53 -2.25
N ARG A 200 25.36 -12.89 -2.83
CA ARG A 200 25.50 -11.59 -3.50
C ARG A 200 25.46 -10.42 -2.52
N CYS A 201 24.81 -10.59 -1.37
CA CYS A 201 24.70 -9.57 -0.33
C CYS A 201 25.93 -9.52 0.59
N SER A 202 26.59 -10.65 0.86
CA SER A 202 27.45 -10.87 2.02
C SER A 202 28.61 -9.88 2.23
N SER A 203 29.17 -9.28 1.19
CA SER A 203 30.24 -8.28 1.31
C SER A 203 29.81 -6.86 0.93
N ARG A 204 28.54 -6.67 0.58
CA ARG A 204 28.03 -5.43 -0.03
C ARG A 204 26.98 -4.72 0.82
N VAL A 205 26.27 -5.43 1.69
CA VAL A 205 25.32 -4.79 2.61
C VAL A 205 26.05 -4.06 3.74
N PRO A 206 25.48 -2.96 4.27
CA PRO A 206 26.02 -2.31 5.47
C PRO A 206 26.16 -3.31 6.63
N SER A 207 27.15 -3.10 7.52
CA SER A 207 27.37 -3.98 8.69
C SER A 207 26.20 -4.03 9.67
N SER A 208 25.35 -2.99 9.68
CA SER A 208 24.12 -2.94 10.48
C SER A 208 22.94 -3.65 9.81
N CYS A 209 23.09 -4.12 8.57
CA CYS A 209 22.06 -4.87 7.85
C CYS A 209 22.21 -6.36 8.13
N GLU A 210 21.15 -6.98 8.63
CA GLU A 210 21.10 -8.42 8.84
C GLU A 210 20.64 -9.13 7.56
N VAL A 211 21.24 -10.28 7.23
CA VAL A 211 20.84 -11.09 6.08
C VAL A 211 20.45 -12.49 6.54
N ILE A 212 19.17 -12.81 6.41
CA ILE A 212 18.63 -14.14 6.69
C ILE A 212 18.45 -14.90 5.39
N THR A 213 18.92 -16.15 5.38
CA THR A 213 18.77 -17.07 4.24
C THR A 213 17.55 -17.96 4.45
N LEU A 214 16.47 -17.70 3.71
CA LEU A 214 15.26 -18.52 3.71
C LEU A 214 14.85 -18.84 2.28
N GLY A 215 14.93 -20.14 1.96
CA GLY A 215 14.59 -20.68 0.64
C GLY A 215 15.61 -21.74 0.24
N THR A 216 15.12 -22.94 -0.07
CA THR A 216 15.93 -24.05 -0.60
C THR A 216 16.02 -24.03 -2.13
N GLY A 217 15.32 -23.11 -2.79
CA GLY A 217 15.23 -22.98 -4.25
C GLY A 217 15.44 -21.55 -4.77
N LYS A 218 14.80 -21.24 -5.90
CA LYS A 218 14.99 -19.95 -6.63
C LYS A 218 14.22 -18.76 -6.04
N ALA A 219 13.37 -18.99 -5.04
CA ALA A 219 12.54 -17.96 -4.42
C ALA A 219 12.53 -18.11 -2.89
N VAL A 220 12.30 -16.99 -2.22
CA VAL A 220 12.04 -16.94 -0.77
C VAL A 220 10.70 -17.62 -0.49
N ASP A 221 10.68 -18.51 0.49
CA ASP A 221 9.44 -19.11 1.00
C ASP A 221 8.76 -18.10 1.93
N ILE A 222 7.64 -17.51 1.46
CA ILE A 222 6.95 -16.44 2.19
C ILE A 222 6.40 -16.92 3.54
N LYS A 223 5.95 -18.18 3.65
CA LYS A 223 5.45 -18.74 4.90
C LYS A 223 6.58 -18.87 5.92
N ARG A 224 7.74 -19.35 5.48
CA ARG A 224 8.93 -19.42 6.35
C ARG A 224 9.44 -18.03 6.73
N ALA A 225 9.42 -17.07 5.81
CA ALA A 225 9.82 -15.69 6.09
C ALA A 225 8.95 -15.07 7.20
N PHE A 226 7.63 -15.24 7.13
CA PHE A 226 6.72 -14.73 8.16
C PHE A 226 6.80 -15.52 9.47
N ALA A 227 6.96 -16.84 9.41
CA ALA A 227 7.22 -17.64 10.61
C ALA A 227 8.51 -17.21 11.34
N GLU A 228 9.56 -16.87 10.60
CA GLU A 228 10.81 -16.37 11.17
C GLU A 228 10.64 -14.99 11.83
N MET A 229 9.87 -14.08 11.19
CA MET A 229 9.53 -12.79 11.80
C MET A 229 8.78 -12.95 13.12
N THR A 230 7.79 -13.86 13.17
CA THR A 230 7.10 -14.20 14.42
C THR A 230 8.06 -14.78 15.46
N ARG A 231 8.99 -15.66 15.05
CA ARG A 231 10.00 -16.26 15.94
C ARG A 231 10.90 -15.22 16.61
N VAL A 232 11.22 -14.14 15.91
CA VAL A 232 12.03 -13.02 16.45
C VAL A 232 11.18 -11.93 17.13
N GLY A 233 9.88 -12.17 17.32
CA GLY A 233 8.98 -11.32 18.11
C GLY A 233 8.23 -10.24 17.33
N TYR A 234 8.22 -10.28 15.99
CA TYR A 234 7.39 -9.39 15.19
C TYR A 234 5.98 -9.98 15.04
N GLU A 235 5.02 -9.41 15.76
CA GLU A 235 3.66 -9.92 15.86
C GLU A 235 2.65 -9.05 15.09
N VAL A 236 2.92 -7.75 14.99
CA VAL A 236 2.12 -6.79 14.21
C VAL A 236 2.95 -6.33 13.01
N VAL A 237 2.72 -6.93 11.85
CA VAL A 237 3.55 -6.76 10.65
C VAL A 237 2.79 -6.01 9.57
N LEU A 238 3.32 -4.86 9.16
CA LEU A 238 2.83 -4.10 8.00
C LEU A 238 3.57 -4.59 6.74
N THR A 239 2.87 -4.75 5.62
CA THR A 239 3.49 -4.84 4.30
C THR A 239 3.08 -3.67 3.40
N GLU A 240 4.06 -3.05 2.76
CA GLU A 240 3.84 -1.98 1.75
C GLU A 240 4.21 -2.49 0.35
N GLY A 241 3.94 -3.77 0.11
CA GLY A 241 4.08 -4.41 -1.20
C GLY A 241 5.50 -4.90 -1.51
N GLY A 242 5.88 -5.05 -2.77
CA GLY A 242 5.10 -4.74 -3.97
C GLY A 242 3.99 -5.75 -4.30
N PRO A 243 3.31 -5.57 -5.44
CA PRO A 243 2.17 -6.41 -5.86
C PRO A 243 2.42 -7.92 -5.90
N HIS A 244 3.67 -8.33 -6.18
CA HIS A 244 4.06 -9.75 -6.16
C HIS A 244 4.15 -10.31 -4.74
N VAL A 245 4.64 -9.51 -3.77
CA VAL A 245 4.64 -9.90 -2.34
C VAL A 245 3.20 -10.02 -1.86
N MET A 246 2.37 -9.03 -2.20
CA MET A 246 0.93 -9.04 -1.90
C MET A 246 0.24 -10.30 -2.44
N GLY A 247 0.49 -10.64 -3.72
CA GLY A 247 -0.07 -11.84 -4.32
C GLY A 247 0.30 -13.13 -3.60
N GLU A 248 1.58 -13.30 -3.24
CA GLU A 248 2.03 -14.48 -2.50
C GLU A 248 1.49 -14.54 -1.07
N LEU A 249 1.30 -13.39 -0.39
CA LEU A 249 0.68 -13.33 0.93
C LEU A 249 -0.79 -13.76 0.90
N ILE A 250 -1.56 -13.26 -0.05
CA ILE A 250 -2.98 -13.62 -0.20
C ILE A 250 -3.11 -15.09 -0.58
N LYS A 251 -2.34 -15.55 -1.57
CA LYS A 251 -2.31 -16.96 -1.99
C LYS A 251 -1.95 -17.90 -0.84
N SER A 252 -1.02 -17.48 0.02
CA SER A 252 -0.56 -18.24 1.18
C SER A 252 -1.46 -18.10 2.42
N ARG A 253 -2.50 -17.27 2.34
CA ARG A 253 -3.42 -16.92 3.44
C ARG A 253 -2.71 -16.36 4.68
N LEU A 254 -1.70 -15.52 4.43
CA LEU A 254 -0.91 -14.87 5.46
C LEU A 254 -1.36 -13.43 5.73
N LEU A 255 -2.13 -12.82 4.84
CA LEU A 255 -2.64 -11.46 5.01
C LEU A 255 -3.96 -11.48 5.78
N ASP A 256 -4.03 -10.82 6.93
CA ASP A 256 -5.25 -10.70 7.74
C ASP A 256 -6.07 -9.47 7.35
N GLU A 257 -5.41 -8.34 7.08
CA GLU A 257 -6.10 -7.08 6.79
C GLU A 257 -5.46 -6.29 5.65
N MET A 258 -6.27 -5.48 4.98
CA MET A 258 -5.85 -4.66 3.86
C MET A 258 -6.38 -3.25 3.99
N PHE A 259 -5.46 -2.30 4.12
CA PHE A 259 -5.71 -0.87 3.98
C PHE A 259 -5.49 -0.48 2.53
N LEU A 260 -6.49 0.19 1.95
CA LEU A 260 -6.49 0.66 0.58
C LEU A 260 -6.96 2.11 0.54
N THR A 261 -6.08 3.00 0.13
CA THR A 261 -6.44 4.34 -0.30
C THR A 261 -6.89 4.28 -1.76
N LEU A 262 -8.16 4.61 -2.03
CA LEU A 262 -8.65 4.83 -3.39
C LEU A 262 -8.50 6.32 -3.71
N SER A 263 -7.54 6.61 -4.59
CA SER A 263 -7.27 7.96 -5.08
C SER A 263 -8.23 8.31 -6.22
N PRO A 264 -8.72 9.56 -6.32
CA PRO A 264 -9.64 10.02 -7.37
C PRO A 264 -8.97 10.19 -8.75
N VAL A 265 -7.85 9.51 -8.99
CA VAL A 265 -7.12 9.53 -10.26
C VAL A 265 -7.50 8.33 -11.13
N ILE A 266 -7.53 8.53 -12.44
CA ILE A 266 -7.65 7.47 -13.43
C ILE A 266 -6.27 7.34 -14.11
N ALA A 267 -5.68 6.15 -14.05
CA ALA A 267 -4.32 5.93 -14.53
C ALA A 267 -4.28 5.48 -15.98
N GLY A 268 -5.25 4.66 -16.42
CA GLY A 268 -5.27 4.06 -17.75
C GLY A 268 -4.17 3.01 -17.95
N ARG A 269 -4.25 2.28 -19.07
CA ARG A 269 -3.28 1.27 -19.50
C ARG A 269 -3.07 1.36 -21.02
N ASP A 270 -1.81 1.28 -21.46
CA ASP A 270 -1.41 1.20 -22.87
C ASP A 270 -0.19 0.25 -22.99
N LYS A 271 0.95 0.70 -23.54
CA LYS A 271 2.13 -0.14 -23.77
C LYS A 271 2.97 -0.38 -22.53
N GLU A 272 3.08 0.62 -21.66
CA GLU A 272 3.82 0.47 -20.40
C GLU A 272 3.07 -0.44 -19.44
N HIS A 273 3.80 -1.39 -18.85
CA HIS A 273 3.21 -2.30 -17.89
C HIS A 273 2.80 -1.55 -16.62
N ARG A 274 1.55 -1.74 -16.21
CA ARG A 274 0.95 -1.12 -15.03
C ARG A 274 0.29 -2.20 -14.19
N LEU A 275 0.74 -2.29 -12.95
CA LEU A 275 0.39 -3.39 -12.07
C LEU A 275 -0.89 -3.08 -11.30
N GLY A 276 -1.70 -4.12 -11.12
CA GLY A 276 -2.71 -4.14 -10.07
C GLY A 276 -2.10 -4.42 -8.70
N MET A 277 -2.94 -4.43 -7.68
CA MET A 277 -2.51 -4.71 -6.30
C MET A 277 -1.96 -6.13 -6.11
N VAL A 278 -2.43 -7.09 -6.92
CA VAL A 278 -2.05 -8.50 -6.87
C VAL A 278 -1.42 -8.88 -8.21
N GLU A 279 -0.18 -9.36 -8.17
CA GLU A 279 0.57 -9.80 -9.35
C GLU A 279 1.25 -11.14 -9.11
N GLY A 280 1.50 -11.89 -10.19
CA GLY A 280 2.17 -13.19 -10.14
C GLY A 280 1.29 -14.37 -9.67
N VAL A 281 0.01 -14.12 -9.35
CA VAL A 281 -0.97 -15.14 -8.99
C VAL A 281 -2.32 -14.85 -9.63
N GLU A 282 -3.00 -15.89 -10.09
CA GLU A 282 -4.40 -15.86 -10.50
C GLU A 282 -5.25 -16.47 -9.38
N LEU A 283 -6.12 -15.65 -8.77
CA LEU A 283 -6.98 -16.06 -7.67
C LEU A 283 -8.32 -16.58 -8.21
N LEU A 284 -9.22 -15.68 -8.60
CA LEU A 284 -10.51 -16.07 -9.18
C LEU A 284 -10.35 -16.63 -10.60
N PRO A 285 -11.19 -17.61 -10.99
CA PRO A 285 -12.28 -18.21 -10.21
C PRO A 285 -11.83 -19.35 -9.27
N ARG A 286 -10.56 -19.80 -9.34
CA ARG A 286 -10.09 -21.04 -8.70
C ARG A 286 -9.91 -20.94 -7.19
N ILE A 287 -9.44 -19.78 -6.72
CA ILE A 287 -9.15 -19.46 -5.32
C ILE A 287 -10.00 -18.23 -4.97
N PRO A 288 -11.23 -18.43 -4.46
CA PRO A 288 -12.08 -17.32 -4.07
C PRO A 288 -11.53 -16.63 -2.83
N VAL A 289 -11.31 -15.32 -2.91
CA VAL A 289 -10.88 -14.47 -1.80
C VAL A 289 -11.89 -13.35 -1.65
N TRP A 290 -12.88 -13.56 -0.79
CA TRP A 290 -13.91 -12.57 -0.48
C TRP A 290 -13.52 -11.81 0.78
N SER A 291 -13.10 -10.57 0.62
CA SER A 291 -12.76 -9.70 1.74
C SER A 291 -14.02 -9.09 2.38
N ARG A 292 -13.91 -8.64 3.63
CA ARG A 292 -15.00 -8.01 4.38
C ARG A 292 -14.64 -6.58 4.73
N LEU A 293 -15.45 -5.61 4.32
CA LEU A 293 -15.25 -4.21 4.70
C LEU A 293 -15.34 -4.08 6.23
N ARG A 294 -14.33 -3.46 6.85
CA ARG A 294 -14.23 -3.22 8.29
C ARG A 294 -14.35 -1.75 8.64
N SER A 295 -13.82 -0.87 7.80
CA SER A 295 -14.05 0.57 7.92
C SER A 295 -13.90 1.25 6.56
N ALA A 296 -14.61 2.36 6.39
CA ALA A 296 -14.45 3.28 5.28
C ALA A 296 -14.44 4.71 5.84
N ARG A 297 -13.43 5.47 5.45
CA ARG A 297 -13.28 6.88 5.81
C ARG A 297 -13.09 7.71 4.55
N ARG A 298 -13.46 8.99 4.61
CA ARG A 298 -13.24 9.97 3.53
C ARG A 298 -12.39 11.13 4.02
N HIS A 299 -11.50 11.61 3.16
CA HIS A 299 -10.86 12.90 3.33
C HIS A 299 -10.71 13.56 1.94
N GLY A 300 -11.41 14.67 1.72
CA GLY A 300 -11.59 15.24 0.39
C GLY A 300 -12.27 14.22 -0.54
N ASP A 301 -11.65 13.96 -1.68
CA ASP A 301 -12.14 13.02 -2.70
C ASP A 301 -11.50 11.62 -2.60
N TYR A 302 -10.73 11.36 -1.54
CA TYR A 302 -10.07 10.08 -1.30
C TYR A 302 -10.91 9.21 -0.36
N LEU A 303 -10.95 7.90 -0.65
CA LEU A 303 -11.50 6.90 0.26
C LEU A 303 -10.37 6.09 0.91
N PHE A 304 -10.47 5.88 2.22
CA PHE A 304 -9.54 5.08 3.00
C PHE A 304 -10.29 3.87 3.54
N LEU A 305 -10.01 2.72 2.93
CA LEU A 305 -10.76 1.49 3.14
C LEU A 305 -9.92 0.51 3.93
N ARG A 306 -10.55 -0.19 4.88
CA ARG A 306 -9.96 -1.31 5.63
C ARG A 306 -10.79 -2.54 5.39
N TYR A 307 -10.17 -3.61 4.93
CA TYR A 307 -10.80 -4.91 4.72
C TYR A 307 -10.15 -5.98 5.58
N ALA A 308 -10.93 -6.94 6.06
CA ALA A 308 -10.43 -8.19 6.60
C ALA A 308 -10.40 -9.26 5.49
N LEU A 309 -9.38 -10.10 5.50
CA LEU A 309 -9.15 -11.16 4.52
C LEU A 309 -9.45 -12.53 5.17
N PRO A 310 -9.89 -13.53 4.38
CA PRO A 310 -10.10 -14.88 4.88
C PRO A 310 -8.77 -15.60 5.15
N ARG A 311 -8.70 -16.34 6.27
CA ARG A 311 -7.58 -17.24 6.61
C ARG A 311 -7.65 -18.61 5.93
#